data_AF-A0A7S3XZQ8-F1
#
_entry.id   AF-A0A7S3XZQ8-F1
#
_cell.length_a   1.000
_cell.length_b   1.000
_cell.length_c   1.000
_cell.angle_alpha   90.00
_cell.angle_beta   90.00
_cell.angle_gamma   90.00
#
_symmetry.space_group_name_H-M   'P 1'
#
loop_
_entity.id
_entity.type
_entity.pdbx_description
1 polymer ?
#
loop_
_entity_poly.entity_id
_entity_poly.type
_entity_poly.pdbx_seq_one_letter_code
_entity_poly.pdbx_strand_id
1 'polypeptide(L)'
;MLENRELIPLLELLNDDSGSLESLAAAFARTFARSDHFRVGLAVSSLLEDNLLTRTQRIVAFAVLFDLYKADKGGPFLPVLAAAAEAPPTPALPPALGEAGEAAA
;
A
#
# COMPACT_ATOMS: atom_id res chain seq x y z
N MET A 1 -1.80 -4.57 -17.23
CA MET A 1 -2.75 -3.75 -16.47
C MET A 1 -3.57 -4.66 -15.58
N LEU A 2 -3.80 -4.30 -14.32
CA LEU A 2 -4.80 -4.99 -13.49
C LEU A 2 -6.17 -4.87 -14.14
N GLU A 3 -6.91 -5.95 -14.16
CA GLU A 3 -8.31 -5.90 -14.58
C GLU A 3 -9.20 -5.41 -13.42
N ASN A 4 -10.35 -4.82 -13.72
CA ASN A 4 -11.29 -4.35 -12.68
C ASN A 4 -11.67 -5.46 -11.67
N ARG A 5 -11.68 -6.72 -12.12
CA ARG A 5 -11.94 -7.90 -11.27
C ARG A 5 -10.87 -8.16 -10.21
N GLU A 6 -9.65 -7.64 -10.41
CA GLU A 6 -8.51 -7.80 -9.50
C GLU A 6 -8.30 -6.55 -8.64
N LEU A 7 -8.70 -5.39 -9.17
CA LEU A 7 -8.53 -4.09 -8.54
C LEU A 7 -9.48 -3.91 -7.34
N ILE A 8 -10.75 -4.30 -7.49
CA ILE A 8 -11.74 -4.23 -6.41
C ILE A 8 -11.30 -5.04 -5.17
N PRO A 9 -10.99 -6.35 -5.28
CA PRO A 9 -10.57 -7.12 -4.12
C PRO A 9 -9.24 -6.65 -3.53
N LEU A 10 -8.36 -6.05 -4.33
CA LEU A 10 -7.11 -5.46 -3.83
C LEU A 10 -7.41 -4.25 -2.94
N LEU A 11 -8.31 -3.37 -3.36
CA LEU A 11 -8.69 -2.20 -2.58
C LEU A 11 -9.44 -2.60 -1.30
N GLU A 12 -10.31 -3.60 -1.38
CA GLU A 12 -10.97 -4.17 -0.19
C GLU A 12 -9.94 -4.73 0.80
N LEU A 13 -8.95 -5.48 0.31
CA LEU A 13 -7.87 -6.01 1.14
C LEU A 13 -7.03 -4.90 1.79
N LEU A 14 -6.67 -3.86 1.03
CA LEU A 14 -5.89 -2.73 1.56
C LEU A 14 -6.68 -1.96 2.61
N ASN A 15 -8.00 -1.86 2.44
CA ASN A 15 -8.89 -1.16 3.35
C ASN A 15 -9.34 -2.01 4.55
N ASP A 16 -8.98 -3.29 4.61
CA ASP A 16 -9.27 -4.15 5.75
C ASP A 16 -8.29 -3.86 6.89
N ASP A 17 -8.79 -3.14 7.88
CA ASP A 17 -8.11 -2.76 9.13
C ASP A 17 -8.46 -3.66 10.32
N SER A 18 -9.29 -4.69 10.09
CA SER A 18 -9.80 -5.59 11.13
C SER A 18 -8.87 -6.79 11.42
N GLY A 19 -8.06 -7.21 10.44
CA GLY A 19 -7.23 -8.41 10.52
C GLY A 19 -5.78 -8.17 10.97
N SER A 20 -5.09 -9.25 11.37
CA SER A 20 -3.63 -9.23 11.50
C SER A 20 -2.96 -9.19 10.12
N LEU A 21 -1.72 -8.67 10.05
CA LEU A 21 -0.96 -8.63 8.80
C LEU A 21 -0.78 -10.00 8.14
N GLU A 22 -0.60 -11.05 8.95
CA GLU A 22 -0.53 -12.43 8.45
C GLU A 22 -1.86 -12.89 7.87
N SER A 23 -2.99 -12.52 8.47
CA SER A 23 -4.33 -12.83 7.96
C SER A 23 -4.58 -12.12 6.62
N LEU A 24 -4.15 -10.87 6.48
CA LEU A 24 -4.27 -10.10 5.24
C LEU A 24 -3.37 -10.65 4.14
N ALA A 25 -2.13 -11.03 4.45
CA ALA A 25 -1.24 -11.70 3.50
C ALA A 25 -1.81 -13.07 3.07
N ALA A 26 -2.37 -13.84 4.00
CA ALA A 26 -3.04 -15.09 3.67
C ALA A 26 -4.31 -14.86 2.82
N ALA A 27 -5.08 -13.81 3.10
CA ALA A 27 -6.23 -13.42 2.28
C ALA A 27 -5.79 -13.05 0.86
N PHE A 28 -4.72 -12.28 0.69
CA PHE A 28 -4.12 -11.99 -0.61
C PHE A 28 -3.79 -13.27 -1.39
N ALA A 29 -3.08 -14.21 -0.76
CA ALA A 29 -2.68 -15.46 -1.41
C ALA A 29 -3.87 -16.35 -1.80
N ARG A 30 -5.00 -16.23 -1.10
CA ARG A 30 -6.25 -16.95 -1.40
C ARG A 30 -7.08 -16.26 -2.48
N THR A 31 -7.06 -14.93 -2.52
CA THR A 31 -7.86 -14.11 -3.43
C THR A 31 -7.25 -14.05 -4.82
N PHE A 32 -5.92 -13.99 -4.92
CA PHE A 32 -5.20 -13.88 -6.19
C PHE A 32 -4.49 -15.19 -6.54
N ALA A 33 -4.53 -15.57 -7.81
CA ALA A 33 -3.76 -16.71 -8.30
C ALA A 33 -2.26 -16.37 -8.35
N ARG A 34 -1.41 -17.39 -8.23
CA ARG A 34 0.05 -17.21 -8.26
C ARG A 34 0.59 -16.57 -9.55
N SER A 35 -0.15 -16.73 -10.66
CA SER A 35 0.11 -16.04 -11.93
C SER A 35 -0.03 -14.53 -11.83
N ASP A 36 -0.93 -14.05 -10.97
CA ASP A 36 -1.31 -12.64 -10.86
C ASP A 36 -0.63 -11.94 -9.69
N HIS A 37 -0.10 -12.70 -8.72
CA HIS A 37 0.69 -12.21 -7.58
C HIS A 37 1.74 -11.17 -7.97
N PHE A 38 2.47 -11.41 -9.05
CA PHE A 38 3.48 -10.46 -9.54
C PHE A 38 2.87 -9.16 -10.10
N ARG A 39 1.78 -9.27 -10.88
CA ARG A 39 1.10 -8.11 -11.48
C ARG A 39 0.40 -7.26 -10.43
N VAL A 40 -0.25 -7.92 -9.47
CA VAL A 40 -0.91 -7.26 -8.34
C VAL A 40 0.15 -6.64 -7.43
N GLY A 41 1.24 -7.34 -7.15
CA GLY A 41 2.40 -6.80 -6.43
C GLY A 41 2.97 -5.54 -7.09
N LEU A 42 3.13 -5.54 -8.42
CA LEU A 42 3.56 -4.36 -9.18
C LEU A 42 2.62 -3.16 -9.00
N ALA A 43 1.32 -3.39 -9.02
CA ALA A 43 0.36 -2.31 -8.80
C ALA A 43 0.41 -1.78 -7.35
N VAL A 44 0.54 -2.67 -6.37
CA VAL A 44 0.72 -2.29 -4.96
C VAL A 44 1.99 -1.47 -4.78
N SER A 45 3.10 -1.85 -5.44
CA SER A 45 4.31 -1.04 -5.43
C SER A 45 4.11 0.34 -6.04
N SER A 46 3.42 0.45 -7.19
CA SER A 46 3.14 1.77 -7.78
C SER A 46 2.27 2.64 -6.86
N LEU A 47 1.25 2.06 -6.21
CA LEU A 47 0.42 2.78 -5.24
C LEU A 47 1.24 3.28 -4.02
N LEU A 48 2.24 2.50 -3.60
CA LEU A 48 3.18 2.88 -2.54
C LEU A 48 4.12 4.01 -2.97
N GLU A 49 4.68 3.92 -4.17
CA GLU A 49 5.59 4.94 -4.74
C GLU A 49 4.84 6.27 -4.99
N ASP A 50 3.62 6.20 -5.51
CA ASP A 50 2.75 7.36 -5.77
C ASP A 50 2.13 7.96 -4.50
N ASN A 51 2.40 7.38 -3.32
CA ASN A 51 1.83 7.80 -2.02
C ASN A 51 0.29 7.89 -2.01
N LEU A 52 -0.38 7.03 -2.78
CA LEU A 52 -1.84 7.00 -2.89
C LEU A 52 -2.51 6.21 -1.74
N LEU A 53 -1.71 5.60 -0.86
CA LEU A 53 -2.18 4.79 0.26
C LEU A 53 -2.12 5.54 1.58
N THR A 54 -3.14 5.37 2.42
CA THR A 54 -3.15 5.85 3.80
C THR A 54 -2.14 5.08 4.66
N ARG A 55 -1.82 5.59 5.86
CA ARG A 55 -0.84 4.95 6.76
C ARG A 55 -1.17 3.48 7.06
N THR A 56 -2.44 3.17 7.29
CA THR A 56 -2.91 1.79 7.54
C THR A 56 -2.75 0.92 6.30
N GLN A 57 -3.20 1.42 5.13
CA GLN A 57 -3.08 0.72 3.86
C GLN A 57 -1.62 0.46 3.46
N ARG A 58 -0.71 1.40 3.76
CA ARG A 58 0.73 1.20 3.55
C ARG A 58 1.22 -0.02 4.32
N ILE A 59 0.86 -0.15 5.60
CA ILE A 59 1.29 -1.30 6.43
C ILE A 59 0.80 -2.63 5.82
N VAL A 60 -0.44 -2.68 5.33
CA VAL A 60 -0.99 -3.86 4.64
C VAL A 60 -0.24 -4.14 3.33
N ALA A 61 -0.01 -3.11 2.51
CA ALA A 61 0.76 -3.22 1.27
C ALA A 61 2.19 -3.73 1.51
N PHE A 62 2.84 -3.26 2.57
CA PHE A 62 4.14 -3.74 3.02
C PHE A 62 4.14 -5.22 3.37
N ALA A 63 3.14 -5.69 4.11
CA ALA A 63 3.01 -7.10 4.48
C ALA A 63 2.83 -7.99 3.24
N VAL A 64 1.99 -7.57 2.29
CA VAL A 64 1.77 -8.30 1.03
C VAL A 64 3.04 -8.37 0.19
N LEU A 65 3.73 -7.23 -0.02
CA LEU A 65 4.98 -7.18 -0.78
C LEU A 65 6.10 -8.00 -0.11
N PHE A 66 6.15 -8.00 1.22
CA PHE A 66 7.11 -8.81 1.97
C PHE A 66 6.85 -10.31 1.79
N ASP A 67 5.59 -10.74 1.79
CA ASP A 67 5.24 -12.14 1.55
C ASP A 67 5.57 -12.58 0.12
N LEU A 68 5.31 -11.71 -0.87
CA LEU A 68 5.74 -11.92 -2.25
C LEU A 68 7.26 -12.06 -2.39
N TYR A 69 8.02 -11.23 -1.68
CA TYR A 69 9.48 -11.34 -1.65
C TYR A 69 9.97 -12.64 -0.99
N LYS A 70 9.28 -13.12 0.06
CA LYS A 70 9.62 -14.42 0.68
C LYS A 70 9.33 -15.59 -0.26
N ALA A 71 8.24 -15.51 -1.01
CA ALA A 71 7.85 -16.52 -1.99
C ALA A 71 8.79 -16.55 -3.20
N ASP A 72 9.37 -15.41 -3.58
CA ASP A 72 10.31 -15.26 -4.69
C ASP A 72 11.53 -14.42 -4.26
N LYS A 73 12.52 -15.10 -3.67
CA LYS A 73 13.73 -14.47 -3.13
C LYS A 73 14.55 -13.83 -4.24
N GLY A 74 14.44 -12.51 -4.38
CA GLY A 74 15.09 -11.72 -5.44
C GLY A 74 14.12 -10.88 -6.28
N GLY A 75 12.83 -10.90 -5.95
CA GLY A 75 11.82 -10.09 -6.66
C GLY A 75 12.10 -8.57 -6.62
N PRO A 76 11.60 -7.82 -7.61
CA PRO A 76 11.85 -6.38 -7.79
C PRO A 76 11.22 -5.48 -6.71
N PHE A 77 10.55 -6.07 -5.73
CA PHE A 77 9.82 -5.34 -4.68
C PHE A 77 10.72 -4.90 -3.51
N LEU A 78 11.91 -5.48 -3.36
CA LEU A 78 12.80 -5.15 -2.25
C LEU A 78 13.31 -3.69 -2.27
N PRO A 79 13.71 -3.12 -3.43
CA PRO A 79 14.01 -1.69 -3.53
C PRO A 79 12.80 -0.80 -3.20
N VAL A 80 11.59 -1.20 -3.61
CA VAL A 80 10.36 -0.45 -3.32
C VAL A 80 10.06 -0.46 -1.82
N LEU A 81 10.19 -1.61 -1.17
CA LEU A 81 10.05 -1.73 0.29
C LEU A 81 11.06 -0.87 1.03
N ALA A 82 12.32 -0.86 0.59
CA ALA A 82 13.36 -0.02 1.18
C ALA A 82 13.05 1.47 1.01
N ALA A 83 12.72 1.90 -0.21
CA ALA A 83 12.36 3.29 -0.50
C ALA A 83 11.12 3.75 0.27
N ALA A 84 10.08 2.90 0.34
CA ALA A 84 8.87 3.21 1.07
C ALA A 84 9.07 3.22 2.59
N ALA A 85 10.08 2.53 3.12
CA ALA A 85 10.44 2.55 4.54
C ALA A 85 11.26 3.80 4.90
N GLU A 86 12.08 4.28 3.95
CA GLU A 86 12.82 5.53 4.06
C GLU A 86 11.94 6.77 3.86
N ALA A 87 10.86 6.64 3.08
CA ALA A 87 9.93 7.72 2.82
C ALA A 87 9.27 8.18 4.13
N PRO A 88 9.49 9.44 4.58
CA PRO A 88 8.84 9.95 5.77
C PRO A 88 7.32 9.84 5.59
N PRO A 89 6.57 9.45 6.64
CA PRO A 89 5.11 9.49 6.57
C PRO A 89 4.74 10.93 6.24
N THR A 90 4.08 11.13 5.10
CA THR A 90 3.68 12.45 4.61
C THR A 90 3.07 13.22 5.78
N PRO A 91 3.59 14.40 6.14
CA PRO A 91 2.90 15.23 7.11
C PRO A 91 1.48 15.41 6.57
N ALA A 92 0.49 15.05 7.40
CA ALA A 92 -0.91 15.23 7.09
C ALA A 92 -1.09 16.61 6.45
N LEU A 93 -1.89 16.66 5.37
CA LEU A 93 -2.32 17.91 4.72
C LEU A 93 -2.39 19.03 5.77
N PRO A 94 -1.68 20.16 5.61
CA PRO A 94 -2.01 21.31 6.43
C PRO A 94 -3.52 21.56 6.26
N PRO A 95 -4.28 21.82 7.34
CA PRO A 95 -5.66 22.22 7.21
C PRO A 95 -5.69 23.38 6.21
N ALA A 96 -6.50 23.21 5.16
CA ALA A 96 -6.64 24.22 4.13
C ALA A 96 -6.95 25.58 4.76
N LEU A 97 -6.15 26.59 4.39
CA LEU A 97 -6.52 28.01 4.31
C LEU A 97 -7.62 28.48 5.27
N GLY A 98 -7.24 29.00 6.43
CA GLY A 98 -8.21 29.68 7.28
C GLY A 98 -7.68 30.33 8.55
N GLU A 99 -6.51 30.97 8.54
CA GLU A 99 -6.12 31.92 9.61
C GLU A 99 -5.18 32.98 9.00
N ALA A 100 -5.64 33.65 7.94
CA ALA A 100 -5.01 34.87 7.45
C ALA A 100 -5.76 36.07 8.04
N GLY A 101 -5.23 36.62 9.14
CA GLY A 101 -5.46 38.01 9.53
C GLY A 101 -6.50 38.26 10.63
N GLU A 102 -6.11 38.04 11.89
CA GLU A 102 -6.64 38.85 13.01
C GLU A 102 -5.47 39.40 13.84
N ALA A 103 -4.74 40.34 13.25
CA ALA A 103 -3.78 41.18 13.97
C ALA A 103 -3.73 42.56 13.29
N ALA A 104 -4.74 43.38 13.55
CA ALA A 104 -4.66 44.84 13.42
C ALA A 104 -5.76 45.48 14.28
N ALA A 105 -5.48 45.62 15.57
CA ALA A 105 -6.07 46.63 16.44
C ALA A 105 -4.94 47.40 17.10
#